data_AF-A0A916DHF5-F1
#
_entry.id   AF-A0A916DHF5-F1
#
_cell.length_a   1.000
_cell.length_b   1.000
_cell.length_c   1.000
_cell.angle_alpha   90.00
_cell.angle_beta   90.00
_cell.angle_gamma   90.00
#
_symmetry.space_group_name_H-M   'P 1'
#
loop_
_entity.id
_entity.type
_entity.pdbx_description
1 polymer ?
#
loop_
_entity_poly.entity_id
_entity_poly.type
_entity_poly.pdbx_seq_one_letter_code
_entity_poly.pdbx_strand_id
1 'polypeptide(L)'
;MEDPGIWNDAERAQSLGKEKKSLEAVVLTLDGVSRQLADAGDLFDMAKEEDDEDTLVAVEADIATVEATVADLEFRRMFANPADPNNCFIDIQAGAGGTEACDWASMLLRQYLKDCERKGFKTEILEQTEGDVAGIRSASIKVEGDY
;
A
#
# COMPACT_ATOMS: atom_id res chain seq x y z
N MET A 1 -0.01 -21.95 -16.25
CA MET A 1 0.90 -22.95 -15.60
C MET A 1 0.64 -24.39 -16.09
N GLU A 2 -0.09 -24.59 -17.19
CA GLU A 2 -0.44 -25.93 -17.68
C GLU A 2 0.65 -26.58 -18.56
N ASP A 3 1.67 -25.81 -18.98
CA ASP A 3 2.81 -26.35 -19.72
C ASP A 3 3.90 -26.89 -18.76
N PRO A 4 4.21 -28.20 -18.80
CA PRO A 4 5.27 -28.81 -17.99
C PRO A 4 6.65 -28.18 -18.20
N GLY A 5 6.90 -27.58 -19.37
CA GLY A 5 8.19 -26.96 -19.72
C GLY A 5 8.53 -25.70 -18.92
N ILE A 6 7.56 -25.09 -18.24
CA ILE A 6 7.76 -23.91 -17.38
C ILE A 6 8.65 -24.23 -16.16
N TRP A 7 8.60 -25.48 -15.68
CA TRP A 7 9.38 -25.92 -14.51
C TRP A 7 10.85 -26.21 -14.82
N ASN A 8 11.25 -26.17 -16.09
CA ASN A 8 12.65 -26.33 -16.49
C ASN A 8 13.50 -25.10 -16.14
N ASP A 9 12.85 -23.95 -15.91
CA ASP A 9 13.49 -22.71 -15.46
C ASP A 9 12.85 -22.29 -14.12
N ALA A 10 13.53 -22.66 -13.03
CA ALA A 10 13.03 -22.44 -11.67
C ALA A 10 12.84 -20.95 -11.35
N GLU A 11 13.68 -20.07 -11.87
CA GLU A 11 13.61 -18.62 -11.64
C GLU A 11 12.39 -18.02 -12.35
N ARG A 12 12.14 -18.45 -13.60
CA ARG A 12 10.95 -18.07 -14.36
C ARG A 12 9.66 -18.67 -13.78
N ALA A 13 9.68 -19.90 -13.28
CA ALA A 13 8.52 -20.50 -12.64
C ALA A 13 8.15 -19.76 -11.34
N GLN A 14 9.16 -19.33 -10.57
CA GLN A 14 8.95 -18.57 -9.33
C GLN A 14 8.39 -17.17 -9.60
N SER A 15 8.90 -16.45 -10.61
CA SER A 15 8.39 -15.12 -10.96
C SER A 15 6.94 -15.17 -11.45
N LEU A 16 6.63 -16.11 -12.34
CA LEU A 16 5.27 -16.35 -12.82
C LEU A 16 4.31 -16.76 -11.69
N GLY A 17 4.78 -17.54 -10.71
CA GLY A 17 3.99 -17.89 -9.53
C GLY A 17 3.65 -16.68 -8.67
N LYS A 18 4.62 -15.78 -8.47
CA LYS A 18 4.42 -14.53 -7.72
C LYS A 18 3.45 -13.60 -8.45
N GLU A 19 3.62 -13.44 -9.76
CA GLU A 19 2.74 -12.63 -10.60
C GLU A 19 1.32 -13.19 -10.63
N LYS A 20 1.16 -14.49 -10.87
CA LYS A 20 -0.15 -15.17 -10.85
C LYS A 20 -0.87 -14.93 -9.53
N LYS A 21 -0.18 -15.13 -8.39
CA LYS A 21 -0.77 -14.92 -7.07
C LYS A 21 -1.22 -13.47 -6.87
N SER A 22 -0.43 -12.50 -7.34
CA SER A 22 -0.79 -11.08 -7.27
C SER A 22 -2.04 -10.77 -8.10
N LEU A 23 -2.11 -11.29 -9.32
CA LEU A 23 -3.26 -11.09 -10.21
C LEU A 23 -4.52 -11.81 -9.68
N GLU A 24 -4.38 -13.04 -9.22
CA GLU A 24 -5.48 -13.80 -8.62
C GLU A 24 -6.03 -13.11 -7.38
N ALA A 25 -5.18 -12.52 -6.55
CA ALA A 25 -5.63 -11.75 -5.40
C ALA A 25 -6.56 -10.60 -5.81
N VAL A 26 -6.23 -9.87 -6.88
CA VAL A 26 -7.09 -8.78 -7.39
C VAL A 26 -8.39 -9.31 -7.95
N VAL A 27 -8.33 -10.30 -8.84
CA VAL A 27 -9.51 -10.85 -9.52
C VAL A 27 -10.48 -11.46 -8.51
N LEU A 28 -10.00 -12.31 -7.60
CA LEU A 28 -10.85 -12.97 -6.61
C LEU A 28 -11.46 -11.99 -5.61
N THR A 29 -10.75 -10.91 -5.26
CA THR A 29 -11.31 -9.86 -4.39
C THR A 29 -12.43 -9.10 -5.10
N LEU A 30 -12.26 -8.74 -6.37
CA LEU A 30 -13.30 -8.07 -7.16
C LEU A 30 -14.53 -8.97 -7.38
N ASP A 31 -14.32 -10.26 -7.65
CA ASP A 31 -15.40 -11.24 -7.73
C ASP A 31 -16.15 -11.36 -6.39
N GLY A 32 -15.42 -11.35 -5.28
CA GLY A 32 -15.99 -11.37 -3.93
C GLY A 32 -16.84 -10.14 -3.64
N VAL A 33 -16.31 -8.94 -3.88
CA VAL A 33 -17.03 -7.66 -3.74
C VAL A 33 -18.29 -7.64 -4.61
N SER A 34 -18.19 -8.11 -5.85
CA SER A 34 -19.34 -8.13 -6.77
C SER A 34 -20.47 -9.03 -6.28
N ARG A 35 -20.13 -10.21 -5.72
CA ARG A 35 -21.13 -11.11 -5.11
C ARG A 35 -21.75 -10.50 -3.85
N GLN A 36 -20.92 -9.97 -2.96
CA GLN A 36 -21.40 -9.34 -1.73
C GLN A 36 -22.36 -8.19 -2.01
N LEU A 37 -22.06 -7.35 -3.01
CA LEU A 37 -22.97 -6.26 -3.41
C LEU A 37 -24.29 -6.77 -4.00
N ALA A 38 -24.26 -7.85 -4.78
CA ALA A 38 -25.47 -8.46 -5.32
C ALA A 38 -26.34 -9.04 -4.19
N ASP A 39 -25.74 -9.84 -3.30
CA ASP A 39 -26.43 -10.46 -2.17
C ASP A 39 -27.00 -9.39 -1.21
N ALA A 40 -26.24 -8.33 -0.93
CA ALA A 40 -26.69 -7.20 -0.11
C ALA A 40 -27.82 -6.40 -0.78
N GLY A 41 -27.80 -6.26 -2.11
CA GLY A 41 -28.87 -5.62 -2.87
C GLY A 41 -30.17 -6.42 -2.79
N ASP A 42 -30.11 -7.74 -3.02
CA ASP A 42 -31.27 -8.62 -2.89
C ASP A 42 -31.84 -8.60 -1.46
N LEU A 43 -30.96 -8.62 -0.44
CA LEU A 43 -31.36 -8.56 0.96
C LEU A 43 -31.99 -7.21 1.34
N PHE A 44 -31.45 -6.11 0.83
CA PHE A 44 -32.00 -4.78 1.02
C PHE A 44 -33.42 -4.67 0.46
N ASP A 45 -33.64 -5.18 -0.76
CA ASP A 45 -34.95 -5.13 -1.41
C ASP A 45 -35.98 -5.94 -0.62
N MET A 46 -35.62 -7.15 -0.17
CA MET A 46 -36.49 -7.96 0.70
C MET A 46 -36.80 -7.26 2.04
N ALA A 47 -35.79 -6.76 2.73
CA ALA A 47 -35.96 -6.09 4.03
C ALA A 47 -36.84 -4.83 3.92
N LYS A 48 -36.68 -4.08 2.83
CA LYS A 48 -37.51 -2.90 2.54
C LYS A 48 -38.95 -3.25 2.22
N GLU A 49 -39.20 -4.36 1.51
CA GLU A 49 -40.56 -4.85 1.24
C GLU A 49 -41.26 -5.34 2.52
N GLU A 50 -40.50 -5.91 3.45
CA GLU A 50 -40.99 -6.44 4.73
C GLU A 50 -41.01 -5.42 5.88
N ASP A 51 -40.52 -4.19 5.65
CA ASP A 51 -40.36 -3.13 6.67
C ASP A 51 -39.46 -3.60 7.86
N ASP A 52 -38.46 -4.44 7.56
CA ASP A 52 -37.51 -5.00 8.52
C ASP A 52 -36.30 -4.06 8.72
N GLU A 53 -36.42 -3.14 9.66
CA GLU A 53 -35.37 -2.17 10.01
C GLU A 53 -34.09 -2.82 10.53
N ASP A 54 -34.18 -3.94 11.26
CA ASP A 54 -33.00 -4.62 11.83
C ASP A 54 -32.12 -5.19 10.70
N THR A 55 -32.74 -5.76 9.67
CA THR A 55 -32.02 -6.24 8.49
C THR A 55 -31.43 -5.11 7.65
N LEU A 56 -32.12 -3.96 7.54
CA LEU A 56 -31.58 -2.78 6.85
C LEU A 56 -30.30 -2.25 7.51
N VAL A 57 -30.25 -2.21 8.84
CA VAL A 57 -29.05 -1.82 9.59
C VAL A 57 -27.91 -2.83 9.41
N ALA A 58 -28.23 -4.13 9.36
CA ALA A 58 -27.23 -5.16 9.09
C ALA A 58 -26.61 -5.01 7.69
N VAL A 59 -27.43 -4.73 6.67
CA VAL A 59 -26.96 -4.47 5.30
C VAL A 59 -26.05 -3.24 5.26
N GLU A 60 -26.38 -2.15 5.96
CA GLU A 60 -25.51 -0.97 6.03
C GLU A 60 -24.12 -1.31 6.60
N ALA A 61 -24.07 -2.11 7.67
CA ALA A 61 -22.81 -2.55 8.25
C ALA A 61 -21.99 -3.41 7.28
N ASP A 62 -22.62 -4.34 6.56
CA ASP A 62 -21.95 -5.18 5.57
C ASP A 62 -21.40 -4.33 4.41
N ILE A 63 -22.16 -3.38 3.89
CA ILE A 63 -21.72 -2.46 2.83
C ILE A 63 -20.51 -1.62 3.28
N ALA A 64 -20.46 -1.17 4.53
CA ALA A 64 -19.30 -0.44 5.05
C ALA A 64 -18.00 -1.29 4.99
N THR A 65 -18.11 -2.62 5.17
CA THR A 65 -16.94 -3.51 5.01
C THR A 65 -16.52 -3.68 3.55
N VAL A 66 -17.49 -3.70 2.63
CA VAL A 66 -17.23 -3.74 1.19
C VAL A 66 -16.56 -2.46 0.74
N GLU A 67 -17.02 -1.29 1.20
CA GLU A 67 -16.42 0.01 0.90
C GLU A 67 -14.96 0.07 1.34
N ALA A 68 -14.64 -0.39 2.55
CA ALA A 68 -13.25 -0.47 3.03
C ALA A 68 -12.38 -1.39 2.15
N THR A 69 -12.94 -2.51 1.67
CA THR A 69 -12.23 -3.43 0.77
C THR A 69 -11.95 -2.81 -0.59
N VAL A 70 -12.92 -2.07 -1.14
CA VAL A 70 -12.75 -1.34 -2.42
C VAL A 70 -11.70 -0.23 -2.27
N ALA A 71 -11.71 0.51 -1.17
CA ALA A 71 -10.70 1.54 -0.91
C ALA A 71 -9.27 0.98 -0.86
N ASP A 72 -9.06 -0.21 -0.29
CA ASP A 72 -7.76 -0.89 -0.31
C ASP A 72 -7.34 -1.27 -1.75
N LEU A 73 -8.27 -1.77 -2.56
CA LEU A 73 -7.99 -2.09 -3.96
C LEU A 73 -7.66 -0.84 -4.80
N GLU A 74 -8.33 0.28 -4.55
CA GLU A 74 -8.03 1.55 -5.21
C GLU A 74 -6.63 2.05 -4.83
N PHE A 75 -6.24 1.91 -3.56
CA PHE A 75 -4.89 2.23 -3.12
C PHE A 75 -3.86 1.37 -3.86
N ARG A 76 -4.07 0.05 -3.98
CA ARG A 76 -3.19 -0.84 -4.75
C ARG A 76 -3.12 -0.47 -6.23
N ARG A 77 -4.21 0.02 -6.82
CA ARG A 77 -4.21 0.51 -8.22
C ARG A 77 -3.29 1.71 -8.41
N MET A 78 -3.08 2.55 -7.39
CA MET A 78 -2.13 3.66 -7.46
C MET A 78 -0.68 3.17 -7.64
N PHE A 79 -0.38 1.92 -7.23
CA PHE A 79 0.93 1.28 -7.33
C PHE A 79 1.09 0.37 -8.56
N ALA A 80 0.65 0.84 -9.73
CA ALA A 80 0.69 0.08 -10.98
C ALA A 80 2.00 0.20 -11.77
N ASN A 81 2.96 1.00 -11.31
CA ASN A 81 4.23 1.16 -12.01
C ASN A 81 5.15 -0.04 -11.74
N PRO A 82 6.00 -0.44 -12.71
CA PRO A 82 6.91 -1.57 -12.55
C PRO A 82 7.87 -1.46 -11.36
N ALA A 83 8.12 -0.25 -10.86
CA ALA A 83 9.03 0.02 -9.76
C ALA A 83 8.33 0.16 -8.39
N ASP A 84 7.01 0.25 -8.35
CA ASP A 84 6.27 0.45 -7.08
C ASP A 84 6.46 -0.70 -6.08
N PRO A 85 6.64 -1.97 -6.49
CA PRO A 85 6.96 -3.05 -5.54
C PRO A 85 8.40 -3.03 -5.02
N ASN A 86 9.25 -2.11 -5.50
CA ASN A 86 10.66 -2.10 -5.12
C ASN A 86 10.90 -1.23 -3.89
N ASN A 87 11.83 -1.67 -3.05
CA ASN A 87 12.41 -0.83 -2.01
C ASN A 87 12.93 0.49 -2.62
N CYS A 88 12.80 1.58 -1.87
CA CYS A 88 13.20 2.90 -2.34
C CYS A 88 14.33 3.50 -1.49
N PHE A 89 14.97 4.51 -2.06
CA PHE A 89 15.92 5.37 -1.35
C PHE A 89 15.34 6.77 -1.26
N ILE A 90 15.43 7.37 -0.08
CA ILE A 90 15.04 8.75 0.17
C ILE A 90 16.32 9.55 0.42
N ASP A 91 16.64 10.45 -0.51
CA ASP A 91 17.73 11.40 -0.38
C ASP A 91 17.17 12.77 0.03
N ILE A 92 17.61 13.25 1.19
CA ILE A 92 17.27 14.57 1.72
C ILE A 92 18.50 15.45 1.58
N GLN A 93 18.35 16.61 0.95
CA GLN A 93 19.41 17.59 0.79
C GLN A 93 18.93 18.96 1.28
N ALA A 94 19.73 19.60 2.14
CA ALA A 94 19.48 20.97 2.57
C ALA A 94 19.67 21.92 1.38
N GLY A 95 18.64 22.73 1.09
CA GLY A 95 18.67 23.73 0.04
C GLY A 95 19.44 25.01 0.42
N ALA A 96 19.25 26.06 -0.38
CA ALA A 96 19.80 27.37 -0.06
C ALA A 96 19.12 27.94 1.20
N GLY A 97 19.91 28.30 2.21
CA GLY A 97 19.41 28.79 3.51
C GLY A 97 20.36 28.56 4.69
N GLY A 98 21.50 27.90 4.46
CA GLY A 98 22.52 27.71 5.49
C GLY A 98 21.99 26.88 6.66
N THR A 99 22.11 27.41 7.89
CA THR A 99 21.79 26.66 9.12
C THR A 99 20.30 26.35 9.25
N GLU A 100 19.40 27.27 8.87
CA GLU A 100 17.95 27.05 8.96
C GLU A 100 17.48 25.96 7.99
N ALA A 101 18.04 25.94 6.77
CA ALA A 101 17.76 24.87 5.81
C ALA A 101 18.26 23.51 6.30
N CYS A 102 19.41 23.47 6.98
CA CYS A 102 19.94 22.25 7.58
C CYS A 102 19.04 21.75 8.72
N ASP A 103 18.56 22.65 9.59
CA ASP A 103 17.65 22.30 10.66
C ASP A 103 16.32 21.75 10.12
N TRP A 104 15.77 22.40 9.08
CA TRP A 104 14.57 21.91 8.39
C TRP A 104 14.78 20.53 7.75
N ALA A 105 15.91 20.30 7.09
CA ALA A 105 16.24 18.99 6.54
C ALA A 105 16.27 17.90 7.64
N SER A 106 16.75 18.25 8.84
CA SER A 106 16.74 17.33 9.98
C SER A 106 15.34 17.05 10.52
N MET A 107 14.43 18.02 10.43
CA MET A 107 13.02 17.83 10.76
C MET A 107 12.34 16.90 9.75
N LEU A 108 12.61 17.08 8.45
CA LEU A 108 12.10 16.20 7.39
C LEU A 108 12.60 14.76 7.55
N LEU A 109 13.89 14.57 7.84
CA LEU A 109 14.45 13.24 8.11
C LEU A 109 13.67 12.54 9.24
N ARG A 110 13.47 13.23 10.37
CA ARG A 110 12.71 12.69 11.50
C ARG A 110 11.25 12.41 11.16
N GLN A 111 10.63 13.26 10.33
CA GLN A 111 9.26 13.07 9.88
C GLN A 111 9.12 11.78 9.05
N TYR A 112 9.99 11.57 8.06
CA TYR A 112 9.94 10.39 7.19
C TYR A 112 10.25 9.11 7.96
N LEU A 113 11.27 9.10 8.84
CA LEU A 113 11.55 7.93 9.68
C LEU A 113 10.33 7.53 10.52
N LYS A 114 9.63 8.51 11.11
CA LYS A 114 8.44 8.25 11.92
C LYS A 114 7.21 7.85 11.10
N ASP A 115 7.08 8.34 9.86
CA ASP A 115 6.01 7.91 8.95
C ASP A 115 6.23 6.47 8.48
N CYS A 116 7.46 6.14 8.08
CA CYS A 116 7.86 4.78 7.72
C CYS A 116 7.64 3.79 8.87
N GLU A 117 8.04 4.14 10.10
CA GLU A 117 7.79 3.31 11.28
C GLU A 117 6.29 3.06 11.51
N ARG A 118 5.45 4.09 11.37
CA ARG A 118 3.98 3.95 11.52
C ARG A 118 3.35 3.04 10.45
N LYS A 119 3.90 3.06 9.23
CA LYS A 119 3.48 2.20 8.12
C LYS A 119 4.09 0.80 8.18
N GLY A 120 4.96 0.52 9.15
CA GLY A 120 5.62 -0.77 9.31
C GLY A 120 6.78 -1.01 8.35
N PHE A 121 7.28 0.03 7.69
CA PHE A 121 8.44 -0.08 6.82
C PHE A 121 9.73 -0.12 7.64
N LYS A 122 10.69 -0.93 7.19
CA LYS A 122 12.03 -0.99 7.76
C LYS A 122 12.88 0.12 7.14
N THR A 123 13.46 0.98 7.97
CA THR A 123 14.33 2.08 7.53
C THR A 123 15.76 1.88 7.98
N GLU A 124 16.71 2.14 7.10
CA GLU A 124 18.15 2.13 7.37
C GLU A 124 18.76 3.46 6.88
N ILE A 125 19.41 4.21 7.77
CA ILE A 125 20.17 5.41 7.38
C ILE A 125 21.52 4.94 6.84
N LEU A 126 21.76 5.18 5.55
CA LEU A 126 22.99 4.78 4.87
C LEU A 126 24.08 5.84 4.96
N GLU A 127 23.69 7.10 4.79
CA GLU A 127 24.58 8.24 4.87
C GLU A 127 23.89 9.39 5.58
N GLN A 128 24.64 10.15 6.38
CA GLN A 128 24.17 11.38 7.01
C GLN A 128 25.35 12.34 7.16
N THR A 129 25.20 13.55 6.66
CA THR A 129 26.17 14.64 6.83
C THR A 129 25.54 15.74 7.68
N GLU A 130 26.15 16.05 8.81
CA GLU A 130 25.68 17.12 9.71
C GLU A 130 25.90 18.52 9.11
N GLY A 131 25.05 19.46 9.50
CA GLY A 131 25.28 20.88 9.26
C GLY A 131 26.37 21.43 10.19
N ASP A 132 27.06 22.48 9.74
CA ASP A 132 28.20 23.05 10.49
C ASP A 132 27.80 23.62 11.87
N VAL A 133 26.52 24.00 12.04
CA VAL A 133 25.99 24.62 13.25
C VAL A 133 24.80 23.85 13.81
N ALA A 134 23.85 23.46 12.95
CA ALA A 134 22.67 22.69 13.34
C ALA A 134 22.13 21.86 12.17
N GLY A 135 21.35 20.84 12.49
CA GLY A 135 20.65 20.00 11.52
C GLY A 135 21.57 19.16 10.63
N ILE A 136 21.11 18.85 9.41
CA ILE A 136 21.83 18.01 8.45
C ILE A 136 21.98 18.71 7.10
N ARG A 137 23.12 18.55 6.44
CA ARG A 137 23.32 18.95 5.04
C ARG A 137 22.71 17.92 4.09
N SER A 138 22.87 16.64 4.40
CA SER A 138 22.29 15.54 3.62
C SER A 138 22.01 14.30 4.46
N ALA A 139 21.07 13.48 4.02
CA ALA A 139 20.90 12.11 4.48
C ALA A 139 20.33 11.22 3.37
N SER A 140 20.78 9.96 3.33
CA SER A 140 20.27 8.92 2.44
C SER A 140 19.69 7.79 3.28
N ILE A 141 18.42 7.47 3.06
CA ILE A 141 17.67 6.45 3.80
C ILE A 141 17.26 5.36 2.83
N LYS A 142 17.51 4.10 3.16
CA LYS A 142 16.91 2.95 2.50
C LYS A 142 15.61 2.57 3.22
N VAL A 143 14.52 2.45 2.47
CA VAL A 143 13.21 2.03 2.98
C VAL A 143 12.85 0.69 2.36
N GLU A 144 12.58 -0.30 3.19
CA GLU A 144 12.20 -1.66 2.80
C GLU A 144 10.78 -1.97 3.31
N GLY A 145 9.90 -2.39 2.40
CA GLY A 145 8.48 -2.64 2.68
C GLY A 145 7.72 -3.07 1.44
N ASP A 146 6.49 -3.54 1.62
CA ASP A 146 5.57 -3.80 0.51
C ASP A 146 4.89 -2.49 0.10
N TYR A 147 5.11 -2.06 -1.16
CA TYR A 147 4.63 -0.82 -1.77
C TYR A 147 5.19 0.47 -1.14
#